data_AF-A0A811VFA1-F1
#
_entry.id   AF-A0A811VFA1-F1
#
_cell.length_a   1.000
_cell.length_b   1.000
_cell.length_c   1.000
_cell.angle_alpha   90.00
_cell.angle_beta   90.00
_cell.angle_gamma   90.00
#
_symmetry.space_group_name_H-M   'P 1'
#
loop_
_entity.id
_entity.type
_entity.pdbx_description
1 polymer ?
#
loop_
_entity_poly.entity_id
_entity_poly.type
_entity_poly.pdbx_seq_one_letter_code
_entity_poly.pdbx_strand_id
1 'polypeptide(L)'
;MGFLVRFLVVTSSLGLAVLIQNYRLLSRSLPAPQLDLNEYWGPGSAENYVEDTTVKPFNIKVNTELISDLKAQLSRPLKLHEPLEGVAFQYGFNSKELQNIIKYWRDTYLRKWDENEAFLNKFAHFETQIQGLRMHFIQVKPKKRRR
;
A
#
# COMPACT_ATOMS: atom_id res chain seq x y z
N MET A 1 -10.31 -32.21 63.34
CA MET A 1 -9.94 -31.87 61.94
C MET A 1 -11.19 -31.39 61.17
N GLY A 2 -11.82 -30.27 61.57
CA GLY A 2 -13.27 -30.08 61.32
C GLY A 2 -13.71 -28.97 60.37
N PHE A 3 -13.13 -27.76 60.46
CA PHE A 3 -13.70 -26.58 59.81
C PHE A 3 -12.65 -25.73 59.08
N LEU A 4 -11.53 -25.41 59.75
CA LEU A 4 -10.44 -24.61 59.17
C LEU A 4 -9.80 -25.26 57.93
N VAL A 5 -9.59 -26.57 57.95
CA VAL A 5 -9.05 -27.31 56.79
C VAL A 5 -10.01 -27.27 55.62
N ARG A 6 -11.32 -27.43 55.85
CA ARG A 6 -12.35 -27.33 54.80
C ARG A 6 -12.42 -25.91 54.24
N PHE A 7 -12.32 -24.90 55.09
CA PHE A 7 -12.31 -23.50 54.68
C PHE A 7 -11.09 -23.17 53.81
N LEU A 8 -9.89 -23.60 54.22
CA LEU A 8 -8.65 -23.43 53.43
C LEU A 8 -8.72 -24.14 52.08
N VAL A 9 -9.23 -25.37 52.05
CA VAL A 9 -9.40 -26.11 50.78
C VAL A 9 -10.36 -25.37 49.85
N VAL A 10 -11.48 -24.85 50.36
CA VAL A 10 -12.45 -24.10 49.54
C VAL A 10 -11.85 -22.80 49.02
N THR A 11 -11.16 -22.00 49.84
CA THR A 11 -10.58 -20.72 49.42
C THR A 11 -9.43 -20.92 48.42
N SER A 12 -8.55 -21.90 48.63
CA SER A 12 -7.51 -22.25 47.66
C SER A 12 -8.09 -22.75 46.34
N SER A 13 -9.17 -23.52 46.38
CA SER A 13 -9.86 -24.00 45.17
C SER A 13 -10.51 -22.85 44.39
N LEU A 14 -11.15 -21.90 45.08
CA LEU A 14 -11.70 -20.70 44.44
C LEU A 14 -10.61 -19.83 43.83
N GLY A 15 -9.52 -19.61 44.57
CA GLY A 15 -8.36 -18.85 44.10
C GLY A 15 -7.74 -19.48 42.85
N LEU A 16 -7.56 -20.80 42.85
CA LEU A 16 -7.05 -21.54 41.70
C LEU A 16 -8.01 -21.45 40.51
N ALA A 17 -9.32 -21.54 40.73
CA ALA A 17 -10.32 -21.38 39.67
C ALA A 17 -10.26 -19.98 39.04
N VAL A 18 -10.13 -18.92 39.84
CA VAL A 18 -9.95 -17.54 39.37
C VAL A 18 -8.65 -17.39 38.59
N LEU A 19 -7.54 -17.95 39.08
CA LEU A 19 -6.25 -17.92 38.38
C LEU A 19 -6.33 -18.64 37.02
N ILE A 20 -6.96 -19.82 36.98
CA ILE A 20 -7.19 -20.57 35.73
C ILE A 20 -8.10 -19.78 34.78
N GLN A 21 -9.14 -19.14 35.29
CA GLN A 21 -10.04 -18.31 34.48
C GLN A 21 -9.31 -17.09 33.90
N ASN A 22 -8.52 -16.38 34.71
CA ASN A 22 -7.74 -15.23 34.26
C ASN A 22 -6.66 -15.62 33.27
N TYR A 23 -5.95 -16.73 33.52
CA TYR A 23 -4.99 -17.28 32.57
C TYR A 23 -5.68 -17.61 31.24
N ARG A 24 -6.82 -18.32 31.30
CA ARG A 24 -7.65 -18.63 30.12
C ARG A 24 -8.19 -17.41 29.40
N LEU A 25 -8.41 -16.27 30.08
CA LEU A 25 -8.88 -15.02 29.47
C LEU A 25 -7.75 -14.28 28.76
N LEU A 26 -6.59 -14.16 29.41
CA LEU A 26 -5.39 -13.53 28.84
C LEU A 26 -4.79 -14.36 27.69
N SER A 27 -4.94 -15.69 27.74
CA SER A 27 -4.47 -16.60 26.71
C SER A 27 -5.49 -16.85 25.60
N ARG A 28 -6.65 -16.17 25.58
CA ARG A 28 -7.58 -16.31 24.45
C ARG A 28 -6.98 -15.61 23.24
N SER A 29 -7.06 -16.27 22.09
CA SER A 29 -6.92 -15.59 20.82
C SER A 29 -8.05 -14.56 20.69
N LEU A 30 -7.71 -13.37 20.19
CA LEU A 30 -8.73 -12.40 19.78
C LEU A 30 -9.68 -13.07 18.77
N PRO A 31 -11.00 -12.81 18.83
CA PRO A 31 -11.90 -13.27 17.79
C PRO A 31 -11.42 -12.72 16.44
N ALA A 32 -11.64 -13.48 15.37
CA ALA A 32 -11.35 -12.99 14.03
C ALA A 32 -12.10 -11.68 13.78
N PRO A 33 -11.46 -10.68 13.14
CA PRO A 33 -12.15 -9.45 12.77
C PRO A 33 -13.33 -9.78 11.85
N GLN A 34 -14.46 -9.13 12.06
CA GLN A 34 -15.58 -9.20 11.12
C GLN A 34 -15.21 -8.34 9.91
N LEU A 35 -15.18 -8.96 8.73
CA LEU A 35 -14.87 -8.28 7.48
C LEU A 35 -16.18 -7.90 6.79
N ASP A 36 -16.45 -6.60 6.69
CA ASP A 36 -17.49 -6.12 5.80
C ASP A 36 -16.95 -6.09 4.36
N LEU A 37 -17.47 -6.98 3.52
CA LEU A 37 -17.06 -7.09 2.13
C LEU A 37 -17.63 -5.96 1.25
N ASN A 38 -18.55 -5.15 1.78
CA ASN A 38 -19.21 -4.06 1.06
C ASN A 38 -18.90 -2.68 1.68
N GLU A 39 -17.85 -2.58 2.49
CA GLU A 39 -17.44 -1.33 3.12
C GLU A 39 -17.13 -0.26 2.05
N TYR A 40 -17.67 0.95 2.21
CA TYR A 40 -17.47 2.03 1.25
C TYR A 40 -16.26 2.90 1.62
N TRP A 41 -15.36 3.11 0.67
CA TRP A 41 -14.09 3.84 0.85
C TRP A 41 -14.00 5.13 0.04
N GLY A 42 -15.03 5.45 -0.75
CA GLY A 42 -15.07 6.64 -1.58
C GLY A 42 -15.33 7.92 -0.77
N PRO A 43 -15.20 9.10 -1.41
CA PRO A 43 -15.57 10.35 -0.77
C PRO A 43 -17.08 10.43 -0.51
N GLY A 44 -17.48 11.03 0.61
CA GLY A 44 -18.89 11.22 0.98
C GLY A 44 -19.50 10.06 1.79
N SER A 45 -20.83 10.01 1.88
CA SER A 45 -21.58 8.95 2.56
C SER A 45 -21.93 7.82 1.61
N ALA A 46 -21.80 6.58 2.08
CA ALA A 46 -22.23 5.38 1.35
C ALA A 46 -23.73 5.40 1.00
N GLU A 47 -24.55 6.09 1.79
CA GLU A 47 -26.00 6.14 1.65
C GLU A 47 -26.48 6.69 0.30
N ASN A 48 -25.70 7.59 -0.30
CA ASN A 48 -26.03 8.24 -1.57
C ASN A 48 -25.15 7.76 -2.73
N TYR A 49 -24.30 6.76 -2.49
CA TYR A 49 -23.39 6.26 -3.51
C TYR A 49 -24.07 5.20 -4.37
N VAL A 50 -24.00 5.39 -5.68
CA VAL A 50 -24.41 4.38 -6.67
C VAL A 50 -23.18 4.00 -7.47
N GLU A 51 -22.76 2.75 -7.32
CA GLU A 51 -21.57 2.24 -7.98
C GLU A 51 -21.79 2.02 -9.49
N ASP A 52 -20.93 2.64 -10.29
CA ASP A 52 -20.82 2.31 -11.71
C ASP A 52 -19.80 1.19 -11.93
N THR A 53 -20.30 -0.04 -11.96
CA THR A 53 -19.50 -1.27 -12.15
C THR A 53 -19.03 -1.48 -13.60
N THR A 54 -19.29 -0.54 -14.51
CA THR A 54 -18.82 -0.67 -15.89
C THR A 54 -17.29 -0.61 -15.95
N VAL A 55 -16.71 -1.47 -16.80
CA VAL A 55 -15.27 -1.48 -17.06
C VAL A 55 -15.00 -0.59 -18.27
N LYS A 56 -14.32 0.53 -18.05
CA LYS A 56 -14.06 1.55 -19.06
C LYS A 56 -12.60 1.48 -19.52
N PRO A 57 -12.31 1.63 -20.82
CA PRO A 57 -10.93 1.79 -21.28
C PRO A 57 -10.28 3.01 -20.63
N PHE A 58 -9.01 2.88 -20.28
CA PHE A 58 -8.19 3.97 -19.74
C PHE A 58 -6.95 4.18 -20.62
N ASN A 59 -6.49 5.42 -20.71
CA ASN A 59 -5.28 5.77 -21.43
C ASN A 59 -4.42 6.65 -20.52
N ILE A 60 -3.19 6.24 -20.28
CA ILE A 60 -2.23 7.05 -19.52
C ILE A 60 -1.89 8.27 -20.37
N LYS A 61 -2.31 9.44 -19.91
CA LYS A 61 -1.97 10.71 -20.54
C LYS A 61 -1.53 11.68 -19.46
N VAL A 62 -0.26 12.05 -19.47
CA VAL A 62 0.30 13.00 -18.54
C VAL A 62 0.38 14.37 -19.22
N ASN A 63 -0.07 15.39 -18.50
CA ASN A 63 -0.10 16.72 -19.06
C ASN A 63 1.32 17.27 -19.28
N THR A 64 1.55 17.96 -20.40
CA THR A 64 2.88 18.44 -20.79
C THR A 64 3.47 19.43 -19.78
N GLU A 65 2.61 20.20 -19.12
CA GLU A 65 2.94 21.14 -18.06
C GLU A 65 3.47 20.41 -16.82
N LEU A 66 2.97 19.22 -16.51
CA LEU A 66 3.48 18.42 -15.38
C LEU A 66 4.90 17.92 -15.66
N ILE A 67 5.18 17.48 -16.89
CA ILE A 67 6.52 17.05 -17.30
C ILE A 67 7.49 18.24 -17.31
N SER A 68 7.04 19.39 -17.82
CA SER A 68 7.81 20.64 -17.79
C SER A 68 8.13 21.08 -16.35
N ASP A 69 7.13 21.05 -15.47
CA ASP A 69 7.31 21.40 -14.06
C ASP A 69 8.29 20.46 -13.36
N LEU A 70 8.14 19.14 -13.52
CA LEU A 70 9.07 18.16 -12.97
C LEU A 70 10.51 18.40 -13.48
N LYS A 71 10.68 18.69 -14.77
CA LYS A 71 11.99 19.02 -15.34
C LYS A 71 12.57 20.31 -14.75
N ALA A 72 11.74 21.33 -14.52
CA ALA A 72 12.15 22.57 -13.89
C ALA A 72 12.58 22.33 -12.43
N GLN A 73 11.84 21.49 -11.68
CA GLN A 73 12.19 21.12 -10.31
C GLN A 73 13.55 20.40 -10.25
N LEU A 74 13.79 19.42 -11.13
CA LEU A 74 15.06 18.68 -11.22
C LEU A 74 16.24 19.52 -11.76
N SER A 75 15.96 20.70 -12.32
CA SER A 75 16.98 21.63 -12.81
C SER A 75 17.46 22.61 -11.73
N ARG A 76 16.78 22.68 -10.58
CA ARG A 76 17.20 23.53 -9.46
C ARG A 76 18.52 23.01 -8.85
N PRO A 77 19.33 23.89 -8.23
CA PRO A 77 20.53 23.46 -7.52
C PRO A 77 20.23 22.36 -6.51
N LEU A 78 20.93 21.23 -6.63
CA LEU A 78 20.75 20.09 -5.74
C LEU A 78 21.38 20.39 -4.39
N LYS A 79 20.60 20.27 -3.32
CA LYS A 79 21.09 20.33 -1.94
C LYS A 79 21.36 18.91 -1.45
N LEU A 80 22.57 18.40 -1.73
CA LEU A 80 23.00 17.05 -1.36
C LEU A 80 24.12 17.13 -0.32
N HIS A 81 24.10 16.22 0.66
CA HIS A 81 25.18 16.08 1.63
C HIS A 81 26.25 15.11 1.09
N GLU A 82 27.52 15.42 1.31
CA GLU A 82 28.61 14.50 0.94
C GLU A 82 28.48 13.17 1.70
N PRO A 83 28.61 12.02 1.01
CA PRO A 83 28.54 10.72 1.66
C PRO A 83 29.89 10.34 2.27
N LEU A 84 29.89 9.43 3.24
CA LEU A 84 31.12 8.82 3.75
C LEU A 84 31.83 8.05 2.64
N GLU A 85 33.16 8.04 2.68
CA GLU A 85 33.97 7.32 1.71
C GLU A 85 33.84 5.81 1.89
N GLY A 86 33.73 5.06 0.78
CA GLY A 86 33.74 3.60 0.79
C GLY A 86 32.49 2.91 1.36
N VAL A 87 31.49 3.64 1.87
CA VAL A 87 30.30 3.02 2.51
C VAL A 87 29.19 2.64 1.53
N ALA A 88 29.29 3.02 0.26
CA ALA A 88 28.24 2.85 -0.76
C ALA A 88 26.86 3.27 -0.23
N PHE A 89 25.96 2.31 0.04
CA PHE A 89 24.58 2.52 0.51
C PHE A 89 24.34 2.11 1.99
N GLN A 90 25.39 1.84 2.77
CA GLN A 90 25.24 1.33 4.16
C GLN A 90 24.54 2.30 5.10
N TYR A 91 24.56 3.60 4.80
CA TYR A 91 23.94 4.66 5.60
C TYR A 91 22.72 5.29 4.89
N GLY A 92 22.08 4.52 4.00
CA GLY A 92 20.98 4.99 3.17
C GLY A 92 21.43 5.39 1.77
N PHE A 93 20.61 6.18 1.09
CA PHE A 93 20.83 6.48 -0.32
C PHE A 93 22.08 7.34 -0.52
N ASN A 94 23.01 6.86 -1.35
CA ASN A 94 24.23 7.60 -1.63
C ASN A 94 23.96 8.85 -2.48
N SER A 95 24.40 10.02 -2.01
CA SER A 95 24.14 11.30 -2.70
C SER A 95 24.85 11.42 -4.05
N LYS A 96 26.03 10.80 -4.24
CA LYS A 96 26.72 10.77 -5.53
C LYS A 96 25.90 9.96 -6.55
N GLU A 97 25.29 8.87 -6.14
CA GLU A 97 24.39 8.10 -7.02
C GLU A 97 23.07 8.81 -7.29
N LEU A 98 22.51 9.51 -6.31
CA LEU A 98 21.30 10.31 -6.51
C LEU A 98 21.52 11.39 -7.58
N GLN A 99 22.71 12.01 -7.60
CA GLN A 99 23.08 12.99 -8.63
C GLN A 99 23.07 12.35 -10.03
N ASN A 100 23.57 11.13 -10.18
CA ASN A 100 23.52 10.39 -11.44
C ASN A 100 22.09 10.13 -11.91
N ILE A 101 21.21 9.70 -10.99
CA ILE A 101 19.80 9.43 -11.28
C ILE A 101 19.07 10.71 -11.69
N ILE A 102 19.25 11.80 -10.95
CA ILE A 102 18.62 13.08 -11.27
C ILE A 102 19.07 13.58 -12.64
N LYS A 103 20.37 13.46 -12.95
CA LYS A 103 20.92 13.79 -14.27
C LYS A 103 20.26 12.95 -15.37
N TYR A 104 20.17 11.63 -15.19
CA TYR A 104 19.53 10.75 -16.16
C TYR A 104 18.04 11.10 -16.36
N TRP A 105 17.31 11.33 -15.28
CA TRP A 105 15.89 11.70 -15.33
C TRP A 105 15.69 12.99 -16.12
N ARG A 106 16.37 14.06 -15.73
CA ARG A 106 16.25 15.39 -16.34
C ARG A 106 16.71 15.42 -17.80
N ASP A 107 17.86 14.82 -18.08
CA ASP A 107 18.56 15.02 -19.35
C ASP A 107 18.29 13.93 -20.38
N THR A 108 17.74 12.77 -19.98
CA THR A 108 17.49 11.63 -20.87
C THR A 108 16.06 11.14 -20.79
N TYR A 109 15.60 10.70 -19.60
CA TYR A 109 14.31 10.04 -19.46
C TYR A 109 13.13 10.98 -19.79
N LEU A 110 13.09 12.17 -19.16
CA LEU A 110 12.00 13.13 -19.36
C LEU A 110 11.99 13.75 -20.77
N ARG A 111 13.12 13.74 -21.49
CA ARG A 111 13.15 14.19 -22.89
C ARG A 111 12.44 13.24 -23.85
N LYS A 112 12.28 11.97 -23.44
CA LYS A 112 11.60 10.92 -24.21
C LYS A 112 10.26 10.57 -23.59
N TRP A 113 9.62 11.52 -22.89
CA TRP A 113 8.37 11.24 -22.19
C TRP A 113 7.30 10.67 -23.13
N ASP A 114 7.15 11.22 -24.33
CA ASP A 114 6.16 10.73 -25.30
C ASP A 114 6.40 9.26 -25.70
N GLU A 115 7.67 8.84 -25.82
CA GLU A 115 8.03 7.43 -26.07
C GLU A 115 7.69 6.54 -24.87
N ASN A 116 7.94 7.04 -23.66
CA ASN A 116 7.64 6.32 -22.42
C ASN A 116 6.12 6.21 -22.19
N GLU A 117 5.37 7.27 -22.46
CA GLU A 117 3.91 7.28 -22.38
C GLU A 117 3.31 6.31 -23.39
N ALA A 118 3.80 6.32 -24.64
CA ALA A 118 3.42 5.33 -25.65
C ALA A 118 3.81 3.90 -25.24
N PHE A 119 4.97 3.72 -24.59
CA PHE A 119 5.42 2.43 -24.08
C PHE A 119 4.48 1.89 -22.99
N LEU A 120 4.09 2.73 -22.04
CA LEU A 120 3.17 2.36 -20.96
C LEU A 120 1.82 1.91 -21.55
N ASN A 121 1.30 2.66 -22.53
CA ASN A 121 0.03 2.35 -23.21
C ASN A 121 0.10 1.21 -24.24
N LYS A 122 1.21 0.46 -24.33
CA LYS A 122 1.27 -0.76 -25.16
C LYS A 122 0.30 -1.84 -24.68
N PHE A 123 -0.08 -1.80 -23.41
CA PHE A 123 -1.06 -2.72 -22.84
C PHE A 123 -2.44 -2.07 -22.78
N ALA A 124 -3.49 -2.89 -22.77
CA ALA A 124 -4.85 -2.40 -22.58
C ALA A 124 -5.08 -2.09 -21.09
N HIS A 125 -5.28 -0.82 -20.78
CA HIS A 125 -5.63 -0.33 -19.45
C HIS A 125 -7.14 -0.13 -19.33
N PHE A 126 -7.64 -0.33 -18.13
CA PHE A 126 -9.04 -0.16 -17.79
C PHE A 126 -9.20 0.46 -16.41
N GLU A 127 -10.35 1.07 -16.19
CA GLU A 127 -10.81 1.53 -14.89
C GLU A 127 -12.24 1.07 -14.63
N THR A 128 -12.55 0.81 -13.36
CA THR A 128 -13.92 0.57 -12.89
C THR A 128 -14.06 1.08 -11.46
N GLN A 129 -15.29 1.13 -10.94
CA GLN A 129 -15.51 1.48 -9.54
C GLN A 129 -15.63 0.21 -8.69
N ILE A 130 -14.95 0.21 -7.55
CA ILE A 130 -15.08 -0.82 -6.51
C ILE A 130 -15.12 -0.11 -5.16
N GLN A 131 -16.20 -0.29 -4.42
CA GLN A 131 -16.42 0.23 -3.07
C GLN A 131 -16.16 1.75 -2.98
N GLY A 132 -16.57 2.52 -3.99
CA GLY A 132 -16.38 3.97 -4.02
C GLY A 132 -15.05 4.47 -4.59
N LEU A 133 -14.15 3.57 -4.94
CA LEU A 133 -12.83 3.90 -5.47
C LEU A 133 -12.74 3.58 -6.96
N ARG A 134 -12.05 4.45 -7.72
CA ARG A 134 -11.69 4.15 -9.10
C ARG A 134 -10.46 3.27 -9.12
N MET A 135 -10.61 2.05 -9.58
CA MET A 135 -9.57 1.03 -9.62
C MET A 135 -9.03 0.88 -11.04
N HIS A 136 -7.76 1.22 -11.23
CA HIS A 136 -7.04 1.01 -12.48
C HIS A 136 -6.42 -0.38 -12.55
N PHE A 137 -6.49 -1.02 -13.71
CA PHE A 137 -5.81 -2.28 -13.97
C PHE A 137 -5.39 -2.46 -15.43
N ILE A 138 -4.48 -3.39 -15.66
CA ILE A 138 -4.04 -3.84 -16.98
C ILE A 138 -4.63 -5.23 -17.25
N GLN A 139 -5.19 -5.46 -18.43
CA GLN A 139 -5.63 -6.79 -18.85
C GLN A 139 -5.07 -7.15 -20.21
N VAL A 140 -4.27 -8.21 -20.27
CA VAL A 140 -3.70 -8.75 -21.51
C VAL A 140 -4.25 -10.16 -21.75
N LYS A 141 -4.97 -10.35 -22.85
CA LYS A 141 -5.53 -11.64 -23.25
C LYS A 141 -4.62 -12.28 -24.32
N PRO A 142 -4.04 -13.47 -24.07
CA PRO A 142 -3.26 -14.16 -25.10
C PRO A 142 -4.16 -14.57 -26.27
N LYS A 143 -3.61 -14.63 -27.49
CA LYS A 143 -4.34 -15.17 -28.64
C LYS A 143 -4.65 -16.64 -28.37
N LYS A 144 -5.92 -17.00 -28.39
CA LYS A 144 -6.35 -18.40 -28.30
C LYS A 144 -5.80 -19.13 -29.54
N ARG A 145 -4.88 -20.07 -29.34
CA ARG A 145 -4.36 -20.91 -30.43
C ARG A 145 -5.54 -21.73 -30.95
N ARG A 146 -6.01 -21.45 -32.18
CA ARG A 146 -6.95 -22.33 -32.88
C ARG A 146 -6.24 -23.68 -33.08
N ARG A 147 -6.78 -24.74 -32.50
CA ARG A 147 -6.43 -26.12 -32.86
C ARG A 147 -7.29 -26.54 -34.04
#